data_AF-T0L3E1-F1
#
_entry.id   AF-T0L3E1-F1
#
_cell.length_a   1.000
_cell.length_b   1.000
_cell.length_c   1.000
_cell.angle_alpha   90.00
_cell.angle_beta   90.00
_cell.angle_gamma   90.00
#
_symmetry.space_group_name_H-M   'P 1'
#
loop_
_entity.id
_entity.type
_entity.pdbx_description
1 polymer ?
#
loop_
_entity_poly.entity_id
_entity_poly.type
_entity_poly.pdbx_seq_one_letter_code
_entity_poly.pdbx_strand_id
1 'polypeptide(L)'
;MTNHLTKKELEYQATLGLVRLKRTYTNYFDIMHKGRKTLFQSMVLAEVFKLTGYPSTQTKMDISLLIDLSFSTIQIWFQNERRSRHNENEYFEINVLTLFNIVNDVKQKISTN
;
A
#
# COMPACT_ATOMS: atom_id res chain seq x y z
N MET A 1 -13.64 -2.97 -22.99
CA MET A 1 -12.27 -2.54 -23.36
C MET A 1 -11.30 -3.29 -22.46
N THR A 2 -10.54 -4.25 -22.99
CA THR A 2 -9.53 -4.97 -22.21
C THR A 2 -8.40 -4.02 -21.86
N ASN A 3 -8.25 -3.69 -20.57
CA ASN A 3 -7.12 -2.94 -20.06
C ASN A 3 -5.85 -3.76 -20.28
N HIS A 4 -5.13 -3.50 -21.37
CA HIS A 4 -3.83 -4.11 -21.61
C HIS A 4 -2.82 -3.49 -20.66
N LEU A 5 -2.36 -4.30 -19.70
CA LEU A 5 -1.25 -3.95 -18.83
C LEU A 5 0.01 -3.74 -19.69
N THR A 6 0.70 -2.65 -19.42
CA THR A 6 2.03 -2.35 -19.97
C THR A 6 3.04 -3.38 -19.46
N LYS A 7 4.13 -3.58 -20.23
CA LYS A 7 5.25 -4.44 -19.82
C LYS A 7 5.77 -4.09 -18.43
N LYS A 8 5.84 -2.80 -18.10
CA LYS A 8 6.31 -2.30 -16.81
C LYS A 8 5.39 -2.70 -15.65
N GLU A 9 4.08 -2.66 -15.85
CA GLU A 9 3.11 -3.12 -14.83
C GLU A 9 3.24 -4.62 -14.57
N LEU A 10 3.42 -5.42 -15.62
CA LEU A 10 3.65 -6.86 -15.49
C LEU A 10 4.93 -7.18 -14.70
N GLU A 11 6.02 -6.44 -14.95
CA GLU A 11 7.28 -6.60 -14.22
C GLU A 11 7.11 -6.30 -12.72
N TYR A 12 6.37 -5.24 -12.36
CA TYR A 12 6.11 -4.92 -10.96
C TYR A 12 5.18 -5.94 -10.29
N GLN A 13 4.15 -6.40 -10.97
CA GLN A 13 3.27 -7.46 -10.45
C GLN A 13 4.06 -8.76 -10.19
N ALA A 14 4.93 -9.15 -11.13
CA ALA A 14 5.80 -10.31 -10.96
C ALA A 14 6.74 -10.13 -9.75
N THR A 15 7.33 -8.94 -9.61
CA THR A 15 8.21 -8.62 -8.48
C THR A 15 7.48 -8.72 -7.14
N LEU A 16 6.27 -8.16 -7.02
CA LEU A 16 5.45 -8.29 -5.81
C LEU A 16 5.08 -9.74 -5.52
N GLY A 17 4.76 -10.53 -6.54
CA GLY A 17 4.51 -11.96 -6.43
C GLY A 17 5.70 -12.71 -5.83
N LEU A 18 6.92 -12.44 -6.31
CA LEU A 18 8.15 -13.04 -5.78
C LEU A 18 8.41 -12.64 -4.32
N VAL A 19 8.21 -11.36 -3.97
CA VAL A 19 8.34 -10.88 -2.58
C VAL A 19 7.34 -11.58 -1.67
N ARG A 20 6.10 -11.77 -2.13
CA ARG A 20 5.05 -12.48 -1.38
C ARG A 20 5.43 -13.93 -1.13
N LEU A 21 5.91 -14.65 -2.16
CA LEU A 21 6.38 -16.04 -2.02
C LEU A 21 7.52 -16.17 -1.01
N LYS A 22 8.42 -15.18 -0.94
CA LYS A 22 9.48 -15.13 0.07
C LYS A 22 8.96 -14.88 1.49
N ARG A 23 7.89 -14.09 1.65
CA ARG A 23 7.30 -13.71 2.95
C ARG A 23 6.36 -14.76 3.55
N THR A 24 5.82 -15.70 2.77
CA THR A 24 4.95 -16.80 3.26
C THR A 24 5.60 -17.74 4.29
N TYR A 25 6.91 -17.60 4.57
CA TYR A 25 7.61 -18.34 5.62
C TYR A 25 7.52 -17.68 7.02
N THR A 26 7.00 -16.45 7.12
CA THR A 26 7.12 -15.61 8.33
C THR A 26 5.77 -15.09 8.85
N ASN A 27 4.79 -15.97 9.01
CA ASN A 27 3.48 -15.66 9.62
C ASN A 27 3.58 -15.18 11.10
N TYR A 28 4.77 -15.21 11.72
CA TYR A 28 5.01 -14.71 13.08
C TYR A 28 5.26 -13.18 13.14
N PHE A 29 5.53 -12.52 12.01
CA PHE A 29 5.88 -11.09 11.97
C PHE A 29 4.69 -10.12 12.07
N ASP A 30 3.45 -10.59 11.86
CA ASP A 30 2.24 -9.76 11.98
C ASP A 30 2.01 -9.22 13.41
N ILE A 31 2.59 -9.86 14.42
CA ILE A 31 2.46 -9.49 15.84
C ILE A 31 3.47 -8.39 16.23
N MET A 32 4.65 -8.35 15.61
CA MET A 32 5.78 -7.48 15.98
C MET A 32 5.74 -6.07 15.36
N HIS A 33 4.93 -5.84 14.33
CA HIS A 33 4.87 -4.54 13.64
C HIS A 33 3.79 -3.58 14.15
N LYS A 34 3.34 -3.76 15.41
CA LYS A 34 2.45 -2.83 16.14
C LYS A 34 3.14 -1.54 16.61
N GLY A 35 4.31 -1.21 16.06
CA GLY A 35 5.03 0.02 16.37
C GLY A 35 4.36 1.28 15.81
N ARG A 36 4.82 2.45 16.27
CA ARG A 36 4.41 3.73 15.66
C ARG A 36 4.89 3.75 14.21
N LYS A 37 3.98 4.03 13.28
CA LYS A 37 4.32 4.17 11.86
C LYS A 37 5.36 5.28 11.67
N THR A 38 6.32 5.03 10.81
CA THR A 38 7.31 6.04 10.43
C THR A 38 6.64 7.19 9.67
N LEU A 39 7.35 8.31 9.52
CA LEU A 39 6.90 9.42 8.68
C LEU A 39 6.64 8.94 7.25
N PHE A 40 7.58 8.17 6.69
CA PHE A 40 7.47 7.54 5.37
C PHE A 40 6.18 6.72 5.23
N GLN A 41 5.93 5.79 6.14
CA GLN A 41 4.74 4.94 6.11
C GLN A 41 3.45 5.76 6.20
N SER A 42 3.42 6.77 7.07
CA SER A 42 2.25 7.62 7.27
C SER A 42 1.95 8.49 6.04
N MET A 43 2.98 9.03 5.38
CA MET A 43 2.82 9.82 4.16
C MET A 43 2.32 8.97 2.99
N VAL A 44 2.87 7.76 2.78
CA VAL A 44 2.38 6.85 1.73
C VAL A 44 0.90 6.53 1.94
N LEU A 45 0.51 6.17 3.16
CA LEU A 45 -0.89 5.87 3.49
C LEU A 45 -1.82 7.06 3.20
N ALA A 46 -1.40 8.27 3.55
CA ALA A 46 -2.15 9.49 3.28
C ALA A 46 -2.31 9.77 1.77
N GLU A 47 -1.24 9.62 0.98
CA GLU A 47 -1.32 9.80 -0.48
C GLU A 47 -2.24 8.77 -1.14
N VAL A 48 -2.19 7.51 -0.69
CA VAL A 48 -3.12 6.47 -1.17
C VAL A 48 -4.57 6.80 -0.79
N PHE A 49 -4.80 7.29 0.43
CA PHE A 49 -6.15 7.65 0.91
C PHE A 49 -6.80 8.78 0.11
N LYS A 50 -5.99 9.71 -0.43
CA LYS A 50 -6.48 10.75 -1.35
C LYS A 50 -7.09 10.16 -2.62
N LEU A 51 -6.56 9.04 -3.10
CA LEU A 51 -7.09 8.35 -4.27
C LEU A 51 -8.36 7.54 -3.93
N THR A 52 -8.34 6.78 -2.83
CA THR A 52 -9.53 6.08 -2.34
C THR A 52 -9.44 5.81 -0.84
N GLY A 53 -10.55 6.08 -0.14
CA GLY A 53 -10.71 5.69 1.27
C GLY A 53 -11.02 4.19 1.44
N TYR A 54 -11.35 3.49 0.35
CA TYR A 54 -11.79 2.10 0.32
C TYR A 54 -10.96 1.27 -0.67
N PRO A 55 -9.64 1.13 -0.42
CA PRO A 55 -8.80 0.30 -1.29
C PRO A 55 -9.24 -1.16 -1.25
N SER A 56 -9.09 -1.84 -2.39
CA SER A 56 -9.36 -3.28 -2.51
C SER A 56 -8.45 -4.11 -1.59
N THR A 57 -8.79 -5.39 -1.39
CA THR A 57 -7.94 -6.32 -0.64
C THR A 57 -6.56 -6.45 -1.27
N GLN A 58 -6.49 -6.54 -2.60
CA GLN A 58 -5.22 -6.64 -3.33
C GLN A 58 -4.37 -5.39 -3.13
N THR A 59 -4.94 -4.20 -3.32
CA THR A 59 -4.27 -2.92 -3.06
C THR A 59 -3.71 -2.82 -1.63
N LYS A 60 -4.47 -3.27 -0.62
CA LYS A 60 -4.00 -3.28 0.78
C LYS A 60 -2.82 -4.24 1.00
N MET A 61 -2.83 -5.40 0.35
CA MET A 61 -1.70 -6.35 0.37
C MET A 61 -0.47 -5.75 -0.30
N ASP A 62 -0.64 -5.12 -1.46
CA ASP A 62 0.49 -4.51 -2.18
C ASP A 62 1.12 -3.37 -1.36
N ILE A 63 0.31 -2.52 -0.73
CA ILE A 63 0.80 -1.49 0.19
C ILE A 63 1.58 -2.13 1.35
N SER A 64 1.01 -3.16 2.00
CA SER A 64 1.64 -3.89 3.10
C SER A 64 3.06 -4.37 2.73
N LEU A 65 3.22 -4.93 1.54
CA LEU A 65 4.52 -5.37 1.02
C LEU A 65 5.47 -4.21 0.74
N LEU A 66 4.96 -3.12 0.15
CA LEU A 66 5.76 -1.98 -0.30
C LEU A 66 6.32 -1.12 0.83
N ILE A 67 5.58 -0.94 1.93
CA ILE A 67 5.98 -0.07 3.06
C ILE A 67 6.26 -0.84 4.35
N ASP A 68 6.32 -2.17 4.26
CA ASP A 68 6.69 -3.07 5.35
C ASP A 68 5.80 -2.91 6.59
N LEU A 69 4.48 -2.94 6.36
CA LEU A 69 3.46 -2.96 7.42
C LEU A 69 2.62 -4.23 7.31
N SER A 70 2.12 -4.74 8.42
CA SER A 70 1.19 -5.88 8.38
C SER A 70 -0.12 -5.51 7.68
N PHE A 71 -0.71 -6.47 6.99
CA PHE A 71 -2.00 -6.28 6.32
C PHE A 71 -3.08 -5.78 7.29
N SER A 72 -3.12 -6.35 8.51
CA SER A 72 -4.03 -5.90 9.57
C SER A 72 -3.80 -4.45 9.97
N THR A 73 -2.55 -3.99 10.03
CA THR A 73 -2.24 -2.57 10.32
C THR A 73 -2.78 -1.66 9.23
N ILE A 74 -2.63 -2.04 7.96
CA ILE A 74 -3.20 -1.30 6.82
C ILE A 74 -4.73 -1.24 6.94
N GLN A 75 -5.40 -2.37 7.20
CA GLN A 75 -6.85 -2.42 7.35
C GLN A 75 -7.36 -1.49 8.46
N ILE A 76 -6.76 -1.58 9.65
CA ILE A 76 -7.13 -0.75 10.81
C ILE A 76 -6.89 0.73 10.50
N TRP A 77 -5.76 1.06 9.87
CA TRP A 77 -5.46 2.45 9.53
C TRP A 77 -6.52 3.05 8.60
N PHE A 78 -6.84 2.39 7.50
CA PHE A 78 -7.87 2.88 6.58
C PHE A 78 -9.26 2.96 7.23
N GLN A 79 -9.58 2.03 8.14
CA GLN A 79 -10.83 2.11 8.91
C GLN A 79 -10.89 3.34 9.82
N ASN A 80 -9.81 3.61 10.56
CA ASN A 80 -9.72 4.76 11.44
C ASN A 80 -9.73 6.08 10.65
N GLU A 81 -9.00 6.13 9.54
CA GLU A 81 -8.92 7.33 8.71
C GLU A 81 -10.30 7.69 8.10
N ARG A 82 -11.07 6.69 7.64
CA ARG A 82 -12.44 6.90 7.17
C ARG A 82 -13.37 7.44 8.26
N ARG A 83 -13.30 6.87 9.47
CA ARG A 83 -14.08 7.34 10.62
C ARG A 83 -13.74 8.78 10.98
N SER A 84 -12.47 9.16 10.88
CA SER A 84 -12.02 10.51 11.21
C SER A 84 -12.39 11.56 10.17
N ARG A 85 -12.46 11.20 8.88
CA ARG A 85 -12.58 12.17 7.78
C ARG A 85 -13.93 12.18 7.05
N HIS A 86 -14.89 11.33 7.45
CA HIS A 86 -16.19 11.20 6.77
C HIS A 86 -16.06 11.11 5.25
N ASN A 87 -15.15 10.24 4.77
CA ASN A 87 -14.78 10.22 3.36
C ASN A 87 -15.76 9.37 2.54
N GLU A 88 -16.34 9.96 1.49
CA GLU A 88 -17.35 9.36 0.60
C GLU A 88 -16.73 8.69 -0.65
N ASN A 89 -15.40 8.67 -0.77
CA ASN A 89 -14.71 8.13 -1.95
C ASN A 89 -15.14 6.70 -2.29
N GLU A 90 -15.22 6.38 -3.57
CA GLU A 90 -15.70 5.10 -4.08
C GLU A 90 -14.66 3.96 -3.91
N TYR A 91 -15.14 2.72 -3.84
CA TYR A 91 -14.29 1.53 -3.84
C TYR A 91 -13.57 1.40 -5.19
N PHE A 92 -12.25 1.37 -5.18
CA PHE A 92 -11.45 1.20 -6.40
C PHE A 92 -10.16 0.43 -6.11
N GLU A 93 -9.73 -0.39 -7.07
CA GLU A 93 -8.45 -1.08 -7.06
C GLU A 93 -7.36 -0.21 -7.67
N ILE A 94 -6.38 0.18 -6.86
CA ILE A 94 -5.26 0.98 -7.36
C ILE A 94 -4.26 0.06 -8.04
N ASN A 95 -3.89 0.42 -9.27
CA ASN A 95 -2.84 -0.24 -10.03
C ASN A 95 -1.50 -0.22 -9.28
N VAL A 96 -0.79 -1.34 -9.30
CA VAL A 96 0.53 -1.52 -8.68
C VAL A 96 1.54 -0.45 -9.09
N LEU A 97 1.61 -0.05 -10.36
CA LEU A 97 2.51 1.00 -10.83
C LEU A 97 2.23 2.34 -10.14
N THR A 98 0.96 2.69 -9.97
CA THR A 98 0.56 3.90 -9.24
C THR A 98 1.02 3.84 -7.78
N LEU A 99 0.88 2.69 -7.11
CA LEU A 99 1.39 2.50 -5.76
C LEU A 99 2.91 2.65 -5.70
N PHE A 100 3.64 2.06 -6.64
CA PHE A 100 5.09 2.21 -6.73
C PHE A 100 5.53 3.66 -6.95
N ASN A 101 4.83 4.41 -7.79
CA ASN A 101 5.12 5.83 -8.02
C ASN A 101 4.91 6.64 -6.73
N ILE A 102 3.78 6.46 -6.03
CA ILE A 102 3.53 7.12 -4.75
C ILE A 102 4.65 6.81 -3.74
N VAL A 103 5.02 5.54 -3.61
CA VAL A 103 6.09 5.09 -2.70
C VAL A 103 7.42 5.77 -3.04
N ASN A 104 7.78 5.83 -4.32
CA ASN A 104 9.00 6.48 -4.77
C ASN A 104 8.98 8.00 -4.55
N ASP A 105 7.87 8.66 -4.89
CA ASP A 105 7.71 10.10 -4.72
C ASP A 105 7.82 10.50 -3.25
N VAL A 106 7.20 9.73 -2.35
CA VAL A 106 7.30 9.97 -0.90
C VAL A 106 8.72 9.73 -0.40
N LYS A 107 9.42 8.68 -0.89
CA LYS A 107 10.84 8.47 -0.56
C LYS A 107 11.69 9.68 -0.97
N GLN A 108 11.51 10.18 -2.19
CA GLN A 108 12.27 11.33 -2.68
C GLN A 108 12.00 12.59 -1.86
N LYS A 109 10.73 12.85 -1.49
CA LYS A 109 10.35 13.99 -0.64
C LYS A 109 10.97 13.95 0.75
N ILE A 110 11.16 12.77 1.33
CA ILE A 110 11.81 12.63 2.64
C ILE A 110 13.33 12.78 2.54
N SER A 111 13.94 12.27 1.46
CA SER A 111 15.40 12.38 1.26
C SER A 111 15.90 13.80 0.96
N THR A 112 15.01 14.70 0.54
CA THR A 112 15.34 16.09 0.20
C THR A 112 15.09 17.09 1.33
N ASN A 113 14.57 16.65 2.48
CA ASN A 113 14.41 17.44 3.70
C ASN A 113 15.37 16.96 4.79
#